data_AF-A0A955I6A9-F1
#
_entry.id   AF-A0A955I6A9-F1
#
_cell.length_a   1.000
_cell.length_b   1.000
_cell.length_c   1.000
_cell.angle_alpha   90.00
_cell.angle_beta   90.00
_cell.angle_gamma   90.00
#
_symmetry.space_group_name_H-M   'P 1'
#
loop_
_entity.id
_entity.type
_entity.pdbx_description
1 polymer ?
#
loop_
_entity_poly.entity_id
_entity_poly.type
_entity_poly.pdbx_seq_one_letter_code
_entity_poly.pdbx_strand_id
1 'polypeptide(L)'
;MVRITGMFSLLLSSGIPIVRTLRLTGEASENVVSEELLEDVAKRVEQGDRIAESIEGADPEHTIFPRDFVQLVAAGERTSTINKVAERSSAQYKREVDMSVQMLVKFVEPLAIIFASVFVLWFAIAIFAAIIQITQSVGG
;
A
#
# COMPACT_ATOMS: atom_id res chain seq x y z
N MET A 1 -17.96 14.79 27.58
CA MET A 1 -17.43 13.66 26.81
C MET A 1 -18.18 13.41 25.49
N VAL A 2 -19.48 13.10 25.49
CA VAL A 2 -20.24 12.80 24.23
C VAL A 2 -20.09 13.88 23.16
N ARG A 3 -20.12 15.17 23.54
CA ARG A 3 -19.94 16.30 22.61
C ARG A 3 -18.52 16.32 21.98
N ILE A 4 -17.48 16.15 22.82
CA ILE A 4 -16.07 16.09 22.39
C ILE A 4 -15.87 14.92 21.44
N THR A 5 -16.29 13.71 21.82
CA THR A 5 -16.14 12.51 20.99
C THR A 5 -16.94 12.59 19.70
N GLY A 6 -18.15 13.18 19.73
CA GLY A 6 -18.98 13.37 18.54
C GLY A 6 -18.38 14.36 17.54
N MET A 7 -17.88 15.52 18.01
CA MET A 7 -17.19 16.48 17.13
C MET A 7 -15.89 15.93 16.59
N PHE A 8 -15.10 15.27 17.43
CA PHE A 8 -13.86 14.63 17.02
C PHE A 8 -14.10 13.59 15.92
N SER A 9 -15.15 12.77 16.05
CA SER A 9 -15.57 11.80 15.04
C SER A 9 -16.04 12.47 13.74
N LEU A 10 -16.82 13.54 13.82
CA LEU A 10 -17.30 14.30 12.67
C LEU A 10 -16.14 14.96 11.88
N LEU A 11 -15.22 15.61 12.59
CA LEU A 11 -14.10 16.32 11.96
C LEU A 11 -13.09 15.34 11.34
N LEU A 12 -12.82 14.21 12.01
CA LEU A 12 -11.96 13.16 11.46
C LEU A 12 -12.57 12.49 10.22
N SER A 13 -13.86 12.17 10.25
CA SER A 13 -14.56 11.61 9.07
C SER A 13 -14.66 12.59 7.91
N SER A 14 -14.55 13.89 8.17
CA SER A 14 -14.49 14.95 7.15
C SER A 14 -13.10 15.12 6.51
N GLY A 15 -12.11 14.31 6.89
CA GLY A 15 -10.76 14.35 6.32
C GLY A 15 -9.89 15.50 6.82
N ILE A 16 -10.29 16.17 7.90
CA ILE A 16 -9.50 17.24 8.52
C ILE A 16 -8.29 16.60 9.24
N PRO A 17 -7.07 17.17 9.12
CA PRO A 17 -5.90 16.66 9.83
C PRO A 17 -6.15 16.51 11.33
N ILE A 18 -5.65 15.41 11.91
CA ILE A 18 -5.89 15.03 13.33
C ILE A 18 -5.55 16.15 14.30
N VAL A 19 -4.40 16.79 14.13
CA VAL A 19 -3.93 17.92 14.94
C VAL A 19 -4.93 19.07 14.93
N ARG A 20 -5.42 19.45 13.75
CA ARG A 20 -6.41 20.52 13.60
C ARG A 20 -7.75 20.11 14.21
N THR A 21 -8.12 18.85 14.08
CA THR A 21 -9.32 18.29 14.70
C THR A 21 -9.25 18.36 16.24
N LEU A 22 -8.11 18.06 16.85
CA LEU A 22 -7.90 18.17 18.30
C LEU A 22 -8.11 19.61 18.79
N ARG A 23 -7.47 20.59 18.14
CA ARG A 23 -7.60 22.02 18.47
C ARG A 23 -9.05 22.51 18.37
N LEU A 24 -9.71 22.24 17.25
CA LEU A 24 -11.11 22.63 17.03
C LEU A 24 -12.06 21.96 18.02
N THR A 25 -11.77 20.72 18.44
CA THR A 25 -12.58 20.02 19.44
C THR A 25 -12.39 20.63 20.83
N GLY A 26 -11.17 21.11 21.15
CA GLY A 26 -10.85 21.82 22.39
C GLY A 26 -11.59 23.15 22.49
N GLU A 27 -11.48 23.99 21.46
CA GLU A 27 -12.18 25.28 21.34
C GLU A 27 -13.70 25.12 21.52
N ALA A 28 -14.27 24.08 20.90
CA ALA A 28 -15.69 23.79 20.98
C ALA A 28 -16.12 23.04 22.26
N SER A 29 -15.20 22.71 23.17
CA SER A 29 -15.55 22.03 24.43
C SER A 29 -16.12 22.99 25.49
N GLU A 30 -15.99 24.31 25.28
CA GLU A 30 -16.42 25.38 26.20
C GLU A 30 -15.87 25.22 27.64
N ASN A 31 -14.81 24.42 27.81
CA ASN A 31 -14.12 24.17 29.07
C ASN A 31 -12.62 24.37 28.88
N VAL A 32 -12.08 25.37 29.59
CA VAL A 32 -10.66 25.74 29.53
C VAL A 32 -9.73 24.56 29.84
N VAL A 33 -10.11 23.69 30.78
CA VAL A 33 -9.31 22.50 31.14
C VAL A 33 -9.25 21.51 29.98
N SER A 34 -10.37 21.30 29.29
CA SER A 34 -10.42 20.39 28.13
C SER A 34 -9.72 20.98 26.91
N GLU A 35 -9.77 22.31 26.75
CA GLU A 35 -9.09 23.04 25.69
C GLU A 35 -7.56 22.97 25.86
N GLU A 36 -7.04 23.29 27.05
CA GLU A 36 -5.61 23.19 27.35
C GLU A 36 -5.08 21.76 27.19
N LEU A 37 -5.87 20.78 27.64
CA LEU A 37 -5.51 19.36 27.50
C LEU A 37 -5.45 18.92 26.04
N LEU A 38 -6.45 19.29 25.22
CA LEU A 38 -6.46 18.95 23.80
C LEU A 38 -5.38 19.70 23.00
N GLU A 39 -4.99 20.90 23.43
CA GLU A 39 -3.85 21.63 22.86
C GLU A 39 -2.51 20.95 23.21
N ASP A 40 -2.33 20.44 24.43
CA ASP A 40 -1.13 19.65 24.78
C ASP A 40 -1.05 18.35 23.98
N VAL A 41 -2.17 17.63 23.87
CA VAL A 41 -2.27 16.42 23.03
C VAL A 41 -1.94 16.76 21.57
N ALA A 42 -2.46 17.87 21.03
CA ALA A 42 -2.16 18.30 19.67
C ALA A 42 -0.67 18.55 19.44
N LYS A 43 0.01 19.22 20.39
CA LYS A 43 1.46 19.47 20.33
C LYS A 43 2.29 18.19 20.34
N ARG A 44 1.92 17.22 21.17
CA ARG A 44 2.59 15.90 21.23
C ARG A 44 2.42 15.12 19.93
N VAL A 45 1.22 15.11 19.38
CA VAL A 45 0.93 14.48 18.08
C VAL A 45 1.67 15.20 16.94
N GLU A 46 1.81 16.53 16.98
CA GLU A 46 2.65 17.29 16.03
C GLU A 46 4.12 16.89 16.10
N GLN A 47 4.62 16.50 17.29
CA GLN A 47 5.99 16.02 17.50
C GLN A 47 6.19 14.55 17.06
N GLY A 48 5.12 13.85 16.72
CA GLY A 48 5.14 12.48 16.22
C GLY A 48 4.74 11.41 17.24
N ASP A 49 4.30 11.81 18.43
CA ASP A 49 3.76 10.88 19.42
C ASP A 49 2.44 10.28 18.93
N ARG A 50 2.13 9.06 19.37
CA ARG A 50 0.85 8.43 19.10
C ARG A 50 -0.28 9.18 19.80
N ILE A 51 -1.48 9.14 19.21
CA ILE A 51 -2.64 9.84 19.77
C ILE A 51 -2.97 9.28 21.17
N ALA A 52 -2.98 7.96 21.31
CA ALA A 52 -3.29 7.31 22.59
C ALA A 52 -2.24 7.65 23.67
N GLU A 53 -0.95 7.62 23.32
CA GLU A 53 0.16 7.95 24.24
C GLU A 53 0.11 9.43 24.65
N SER A 54 -0.26 10.31 23.71
CA SER A 54 -0.42 11.75 23.97
C SER A 54 -1.57 12.03 24.95
N ILE A 55 -2.71 11.34 24.81
CA ILE A 55 -3.84 11.46 25.74
C ILE A 55 -3.45 10.92 27.12
N GLU A 56 -2.75 9.79 27.20
CA GLU A 56 -2.36 9.18 28.47
C GLU A 56 -1.30 10.02 29.21
N GLY A 57 -0.46 10.76 28.48
CA GLY A 57 0.47 11.73 29.07
C GLY A 57 -0.18 13.03 29.55
N ALA A 58 -1.25 13.48 28.89
CA ALA A 58 -1.95 14.73 29.22
C ALA A 58 -3.08 14.53 30.26
N ASP A 59 -3.70 13.35 30.30
CA ASP A 59 -4.74 12.96 31.27
C ASP A 59 -4.38 11.65 32.02
N PRO A 60 -3.33 11.63 32.84
CA PRO A 60 -2.86 10.40 33.51
C PRO A 60 -3.85 9.87 34.55
N GLU A 61 -4.70 10.73 35.12
CA GLU A 61 -5.76 10.32 36.05
C GLU A 61 -7.06 9.90 35.33
N HIS A 62 -7.11 9.99 33.99
CA HIS A 62 -8.28 9.71 33.18
C HIS A 62 -9.55 10.47 33.62
N THR A 63 -9.38 11.73 34.02
CA THR A 63 -10.46 12.58 34.55
C THR A 63 -11.39 13.04 33.43
N ILE A 64 -10.87 13.23 32.22
CA ILE A 64 -11.62 13.71 31.04
C ILE A 64 -11.85 12.57 30.05
N PHE A 65 -10.83 11.73 29.84
CA PHE A 65 -10.86 10.59 28.93
C PHE A 65 -10.71 9.28 29.69
N PRO A 66 -11.81 8.56 29.96
CA PRO A 66 -11.75 7.22 30.54
C PRO A 66 -10.88 6.26 29.74
N ARG A 67 -10.26 5.35 30.46
CA ARG A 67 -9.27 4.39 29.94
C ARG A 67 -9.74 3.59 28.73
N ASP A 68 -11.00 3.19 28.71
CA ASP A 68 -11.57 2.41 27.60
C ASP A 68 -11.57 3.20 26.29
N PHE A 69 -11.76 4.53 26.35
CA PHE A 69 -11.68 5.40 25.17
C PHE A 69 -10.25 5.45 24.61
N VAL A 70 -9.25 5.59 25.49
CA VAL A 70 -7.83 5.60 25.09
C VAL A 70 -7.44 4.28 24.42
N GLN A 71 -7.91 3.15 24.96
CA GLN A 71 -7.69 1.83 24.36
C GLN A 71 -8.34 1.68 22.98
N LEU A 72 -9.56 2.20 22.80
CA LEU A 72 -10.23 2.20 21.49
C LEU A 72 -9.47 3.03 20.46
N VAL A 73 -8.96 4.20 20.86
CA VAL A 73 -8.12 5.05 19.99
C VAL A 73 -6.83 4.34 19.63
N ALA A 74 -6.15 3.71 20.59
CA ALA A 74 -4.93 2.94 20.36
C ALA A 74 -5.16 1.76 19.39
N ALA A 75 -6.27 1.05 19.53
CA ALA A 75 -6.65 -0.03 18.62
C ALA A 75 -6.93 0.51 17.21
N GLY A 76 -7.68 1.62 17.10
CA GLY A 76 -7.98 2.27 15.83
C GLY A 76 -6.72 2.79 15.10
N GLU A 77 -5.80 3.41 15.82
CA GLU A 77 -4.53 3.91 15.28
C GLU A 77 -3.63 2.77 14.76
N ARG A 78 -3.57 1.66 15.50
CA ARG A 78 -2.88 0.43 15.05
C ARG A 78 -3.54 -0.15 13.80
N THR A 79 -4.86 -0.30 13.79
CA THR A 79 -5.59 -0.84 12.63
C THR A 79 -5.43 0.05 11.39
N SER A 80 -5.48 1.37 11.54
CA SER A 80 -5.22 2.32 10.45
C SER A 80 -3.81 2.14 9.86
N THR A 81 -2.81 1.92 10.72
CA THR A 81 -1.45 1.64 10.30
C THR A 81 -1.35 0.30 9.56
N ILE A 82 -1.99 -0.75 10.08
CA ILE A 82 -2.03 -2.07 9.43
C ILE A 82 -2.68 -2.00 8.05
N ASN A 83 -3.79 -1.26 7.90
CA ASN A 83 -4.45 -1.07 6.61
C ASN A 83 -3.51 -0.44 5.58
N LYS A 84 -2.76 0.60 5.96
CA LYS A 84 -1.78 1.26 5.09
C LYS A 84 -0.64 0.32 4.68
N VAL A 85 -0.14 -0.50 5.61
CA VAL A 85 0.92 -1.48 5.32
C VAL A 85 0.40 -2.54 4.35
N ALA A 86 -0.81 -3.07 4.58
CA ALA A 86 -1.43 -4.06 3.71
C ALA A 86 -1.66 -3.53 2.29
N GLU A 87 -2.14 -2.29 2.15
CA GLU A 87 -2.30 -1.63 0.86
C GLU A 87 -0.96 -1.51 0.12
N ARG A 88 0.10 -1.10 0.83
CA ARG A 88 1.44 -0.98 0.25
C ARG A 88 2.01 -2.33 -0.19
N SER A 89 1.81 -3.39 0.59
CA SER A 89 2.22 -4.75 0.24
C SER A 89 1.44 -5.29 -0.96
N SER A 90 0.13 -5.07 -1.01
CA SER A 90 -0.70 -5.45 -2.18
C SER A 90 -0.21 -4.77 -3.45
N ALA A 91 0.06 -3.46 -3.38
CA ALA A 91 0.62 -2.71 -4.52
C ALA A 91 1.98 -3.25 -4.97
N GLN A 92 2.81 -3.74 -4.04
CA GLN A 92 4.09 -4.36 -4.38
C GLN A 92 3.91 -5.72 -5.07
N TYR A 93 3.07 -6.61 -4.54
CA TYR A 93 2.81 -7.91 -5.17
C TYR A 93 2.18 -7.76 -6.55
N LYS A 94 1.28 -6.79 -6.74
CA LYS A 94 0.73 -6.49 -8.07
C LYS A 94 1.84 -6.10 -9.05
N ARG A 95 2.78 -5.24 -8.63
CA ARG A 95 3.95 -4.89 -9.45
C ARG A 95 4.83 -6.09 -9.76
N GLU A 96 5.07 -6.97 -8.80
CA GLU A 96 5.85 -8.19 -9.00
C GLU A 96 5.19 -9.11 -10.03
N VAL A 97 3.89 -9.34 -9.92
CA VAL A 97 3.11 -10.13 -10.89
C VAL A 97 3.17 -9.50 -12.29
N ASP A 98 2.93 -8.20 -12.41
CA ASP A 98 2.97 -7.50 -13.70
C ASP A 98 4.36 -7.60 -14.36
N MET A 99 5.44 -7.47 -13.57
CA MET A 99 6.80 -7.66 -14.06
C MET A 99 7.06 -9.10 -14.53
N SER A 100 6.61 -10.10 -13.76
CA SER A 100 6.75 -11.51 -14.14
C SER A 100 6.02 -11.81 -15.46
N VAL A 101 4.80 -11.30 -15.63
CA VAL A 101 4.04 -11.45 -16.88
C VAL A 101 4.77 -10.79 -18.05
N GLN A 102 5.28 -9.56 -17.88
CA GLN A 102 6.04 -8.89 -18.93
C GLN A 102 7.31 -9.65 -19.33
N MET A 103 8.01 -10.23 -18.36
CA MET A 103 9.19 -11.05 -18.62
C MET A 103 8.83 -12.29 -19.44
N LEU A 104 7.75 -12.99 -19.11
CA LEU A 104 7.27 -14.13 -19.89
C LEU A 104 6.95 -13.74 -21.34
N VAL A 105 6.25 -12.63 -21.55
CA VAL A 105 5.94 -12.13 -22.90
C VAL A 105 7.22 -11.79 -23.68
N LYS A 106 8.23 -11.20 -23.03
CA LYS A 106 9.53 -10.89 -23.68
C LYS A 106 10.26 -12.13 -24.17
N PHE A 107 10.08 -13.30 -23.55
CA PHE A 107 10.71 -14.54 -24.03
C PHE A 107 9.99 -15.17 -25.25
N VAL A 108 8.76 -14.76 -25.57
CA VAL A 108 8.02 -15.31 -26.71
C VAL A 108 8.69 -14.95 -28.05
N GLU A 109 9.18 -13.72 -28.20
CA GLU A 109 9.85 -13.24 -29.42
C GLU A 109 11.11 -14.05 -29.78
N PRO A 110 12.11 -14.23 -28.89
CA PRO A 110 13.30 -15.00 -29.23
C PRO A 110 12.99 -16.48 -29.51
N LEU A 111 12.01 -17.08 -28.82
CA LEU A 111 11.57 -18.44 -29.10
C LEU A 111 10.99 -18.59 -30.52
N ALA A 112 10.21 -17.62 -30.98
CA ALA A 112 9.67 -17.62 -32.34
C ALA A 112 10.77 -17.54 -33.41
N ILE A 113 11.80 -16.73 -33.18
CA ILE A 113 12.96 -16.60 -34.09
C ILE A 113 13.75 -17.92 -34.17
N ILE A 114 14.01 -18.57 -33.03
CA ILE A 114 14.70 -19.87 -32.99
C ILE A 114 13.89 -20.91 -33.77
N PHE A 115 12.58 -20.98 -33.56
CA PHE A 115 11.71 -21.92 -34.25
C PHE A 115 11.73 -21.70 -35.77
N ALA A 116 11.58 -20.45 -36.22
CA ALA A 116 11.65 -20.09 -37.64
C ALA A 116 13.01 -20.46 -38.26
N SER A 117 14.10 -20.23 -37.53
CA SER A 117 15.47 -20.52 -38.01
C SER A 117 15.70 -22.02 -38.21
N VAL A 118 15.24 -22.85 -37.26
CA VAL A 118 15.30 -24.32 -37.36
C VAL A 118 14.47 -24.81 -38.54
N PHE A 119 13.28 -24.26 -38.72
CA PHE A 119 12.40 -24.62 -39.83
C PHE A 119 13.07 -24.32 -41.19
N VAL A 120 13.60 -23.12 -41.37
CA VAL A 120 14.30 -22.74 -42.62
C VAL A 120 15.50 -23.66 -42.88
N LEU A 121 16.31 -23.95 -41.87
CA LEU A 121 17.48 -24.83 -42.00
C LEU A 121 17.08 -26.27 -42.38
N TRP A 122 16.03 -26.80 -41.76
CA TRP A 122 15.48 -28.12 -42.07
C TRP A 122 15.08 -28.23 -43.55
N PHE A 123 14.35 -27.24 -44.06
CA PHE A 123 13.96 -27.19 -45.48
C PHE A 123 15.16 -27.09 -46.41
N ALA A 124 16.16 -26.26 -46.08
CA ALA A 124 17.37 -26.14 -46.88
C ALA A 124 18.09 -27.49 -47.03
N ILE A 125 18.30 -28.21 -45.92
CA ILE A 125 18.95 -29.53 -45.92
C ILE A 125 18.15 -30.53 -46.78
N ALA A 126 16.82 -30.55 -46.66
CA ALA A 126 15.97 -31.44 -47.44
C ALA A 126 16.09 -31.19 -48.95
N ILE A 127 16.12 -29.93 -49.38
CA ILE A 127 16.30 -29.55 -50.78
C ILE A 127 17.70 -29.96 -51.28
N PHE A 128 18.75 -29.67 -50.51
CA PHE A 128 20.11 -30.08 -50.86
C PHE A 128 20.24 -31.59 -51.03
N ALA A 129 19.67 -32.37 -50.10
CA ALA A 129 19.67 -33.84 -50.18
C ALA A 129 18.93 -34.35 -51.43
N ALA A 130 17.78 -33.77 -51.76
CA ALA A 130 17.02 -34.14 -52.97
C ALA A 130 17.80 -33.86 -54.26
N ILE A 131 18.49 -32.71 -54.34
CA ILE A 131 19.33 -32.36 -55.51
C ILE A 131 20.47 -33.38 -55.69
N ILE A 132 21.12 -33.79 -54.60
CA ILE A 132 22.20 -34.80 -54.65
C ILE A 132 21.66 -36.13 -55.18
N GLN A 133 20.49 -36.57 -54.70
CA GLN A 133 19.86 -37.81 -55.17
C GLN A 133 19.54 -37.76 -56.67
N ILE A 134 18.95 -36.65 -57.15
CA ILE A 134 18.64 -36.47 -58.58
C ILE A 134 19.93 -36.50 -59.40
N THR A 135 20.97 -35.80 -58.97
CA THR A 135 22.26 -35.75 -59.69
C THR A 135 22.91 -37.13 -59.79
N GLN A 136 22.85 -37.94 -58.73
CA GLN A 136 23.36 -39.32 -58.76
C GLN A 136 22.55 -40.24 -59.68
N SER A 137 21.22 -40.04 -59.77
CA SER A 137 20.36 -40.85 -60.64
C SER A 137 20.51 -40.54 -62.13
N VAL A 138 20.96 -39.33 -62.49
CA VAL A 138 21.13 -38.89 -63.89
C VAL A 138 22.56 -39.07 -64.40
N GLY A 139 23.55 -39.07 -63.50
CA GLY A 139 24.97 -39.23 -63.84
C GLY A 139 25.48 -40.67 -63.89
N GLY A 140 24.61 -41.67 -63.70
CA GLY A 140 24.90 -43.11 -63.79
C GLY A 140 24.43 -43.74 -65.08
#